data_AF-A0A3D3PH11-F1
#
_entry.id   AF-A0A3D3PH11-F1
#
_cell.length_a   1.000
_cell.length_b   1.000
_cell.length_c   1.000
_cell.angle_alpha   90.00
_cell.angle_beta   90.00
_cell.angle_gamma   90.00
#
_symmetry.space_group_name_H-M   'P 1'
#
loop_
_entity.id
_entity.type
_entity.pdbx_description
1 polymer ?
#
loop_
_entity_poly.entity_id
_entity_poly.type
_entity_poly.pdbx_seq_one_letter_code
_entity_poly.pdbx_strand_id
1 'polypeptide(L)'
;IFYDYLDLTTEEDGSDLAATLAQLFEILNTPKENRLKNINESLNAFPYVNGKLFEEHLPTAAFDGQMRKILMDCCLLDWGKISPAIFGSLFQSVMDAKARRNLGAHYTSEKN
;
A
#
# COMPACT_ATOMS: atom_id res chain seq x y z
N ILE A 1 13.24 -3.99 -2.02
CA ILE A 1 12.31 -4.80 -2.84
C ILE A 1 11.12 -3.97 -3.32
N PHE A 2 10.21 -3.49 -2.44
CA PHE A 2 9.02 -2.76 -2.91
C PHE A 2 9.36 -1.43 -3.61
N TYR A 3 10.21 -0.59 -2.99
CA TYR A 3 10.72 0.63 -3.62
C TYR A 3 11.35 0.33 -4.99
N ASP A 4 12.32 -0.58 -5.02
CA ASP A 4 13.06 -0.92 -6.24
C ASP A 4 12.14 -1.48 -7.33
N TYR A 5 11.13 -2.26 -6.94
CA TYR A 5 10.14 -2.78 -7.89
C TYR A 5 9.38 -1.65 -8.56
N LEU A 6 8.84 -0.69 -7.80
CA LEU A 6 8.14 0.46 -8.37
C LEU A 6 9.08 1.33 -9.20
N ASP A 7 10.30 1.60 -8.71
CA ASP A 7 11.28 2.45 -9.40
C ASP A 7 11.65 1.89 -10.78
N LEU A 8 11.80 0.57 -10.88
CA LEU A 8 12.24 -0.11 -12.11
C LEU A 8 11.10 -0.48 -13.07
N THR A 9 9.85 -0.45 -12.62
CA THR A 9 8.70 -0.98 -13.39
C THR A 9 7.54 0.01 -13.55
N THR A 10 7.73 1.27 -13.15
CA THR A 10 6.73 2.32 -13.34
C THR A 10 7.35 3.59 -13.90
N GLU A 11 6.63 4.22 -14.82
CA GLU A 11 7.02 5.49 -15.44
C GLU A 11 6.92 6.66 -14.44
N GLU A 12 7.79 7.66 -14.57
CA GLU A 12 7.81 8.82 -13.66
C GLU A 12 6.50 9.63 -13.67
N ASP A 13 5.74 9.57 -14.76
CA ASP A 13 4.45 10.25 -14.90
C ASP A 13 3.29 9.56 -14.14
N GLY A 14 3.54 8.36 -13.59
CA GLY A 14 2.58 7.60 -12.78
C GLY A 14 1.47 6.90 -13.57
N SER A 15 1.50 6.97 -14.90
CA SER A 15 0.41 6.47 -15.76
C SER A 15 0.17 4.96 -15.65
N ASP A 16 1.19 4.18 -15.33
CA ASP A 16 1.15 2.71 -15.22
C ASP A 16 1.12 2.19 -13.78
N LEU A 17 1.31 3.07 -12.79
CA LEU A 17 1.46 2.70 -11.37
C LEU A 17 0.27 1.89 -10.85
N ALA A 18 -0.96 2.25 -11.23
CA ALA A 18 -2.15 1.52 -10.78
C ALA A 18 -2.18 0.07 -11.29
N ALA A 19 -1.81 -0.16 -12.55
CA ALA A 19 -1.79 -1.49 -13.14
C ALA A 19 -0.67 -2.34 -12.53
N THR A 20 0.48 -1.74 -12.24
CA THR A 20 1.61 -2.40 -11.56
C THR A 20 1.25 -2.79 -10.12
N LEU A 21 0.58 -1.92 -9.37
CA LEU A 21 0.10 -2.24 -8.02
C LEU A 21 -0.98 -3.33 -8.02
N ALA A 22 -1.90 -3.31 -8.98
CA ALA A 22 -2.92 -4.34 -9.11
C ALA A 22 -2.30 -5.73 -9.32
N GLN A 23 -1.32 -5.84 -10.22
CA GLN A 23 -0.57 -7.09 -10.42
C GLN A 23 0.15 -7.53 -9.15
N LEU A 24 0.80 -6.60 -8.44
CA LEU A 24 1.45 -6.93 -7.18
C LEU A 24 0.46 -7.46 -6.14
N PHE A 25 -0.71 -6.85 -5.99
CA PHE A 25 -1.73 -7.30 -5.03
C PHE A 25 -2.22 -8.71 -5.34
N GLU A 26 -2.40 -9.06 -6.61
CA GLU A 26 -2.70 -10.43 -7.03
C GLU A 26 -1.58 -11.40 -6.60
N ILE A 27 -0.31 -11.01 -6.78
CA ILE A 27 0.85 -11.84 -6.38
C ILE A 27 0.97 -12.01 -4.88
N LEU A 28 0.67 -10.97 -4.09
CA LEU A 28 0.63 -11.05 -2.63
C LEU A 28 -0.50 -11.97 -2.13
N ASN A 29 -1.56 -12.14 -2.94
CA ASN A 29 -2.67 -13.06 -2.69
C ASN A 29 -2.53 -14.42 -3.39
N THR A 30 -1.47 -14.68 -4.14
CA THR A 30 -1.28 -15.96 -4.86
C THR A 30 -0.13 -16.76 -4.24
N PRO A 31 -0.40 -17.95 -3.65
CA PRO A 31 0.63 -18.88 -3.18
C PRO A 31 1.68 -19.16 -4.27
N LYS A 32 2.96 -19.29 -3.91
CA LYS A 32 4.07 -19.37 -4.88
C LYS A 32 3.89 -20.53 -5.88
N GLU A 33 3.37 -21.65 -5.43
CA GLU A 33 3.07 -22.86 -6.21
C GLU A 33 1.95 -22.67 -7.23
N ASN A 34 1.08 -21.69 -7.03
CA ASN A 34 -0.06 -21.38 -7.89
C ASN A 34 0.23 -20.23 -8.87
N ARG A 35 1.42 -19.61 -8.79
CA ARG A 35 1.81 -18.53 -9.71
C ARG A 35 2.12 -19.08 -11.10
N LEU A 36 1.93 -18.23 -12.10
CA LEU A 36 2.28 -18.55 -13.49
C LEU A 36 3.78 -18.85 -13.60
N LYS A 37 4.15 -19.87 -14.38
CA LYS A 37 5.55 -20.31 -14.52
C LYS A 37 6.45 -19.29 -15.22
N ASN A 38 5.87 -18.40 -16.02
CA ASN A 38 6.55 -17.36 -16.79
C ASN A 38 6.38 -15.96 -16.18
N ILE A 39 5.99 -15.86 -14.90
CA ILE A 39 5.92 -14.59 -14.19
C ILE A 39 7.30 -13.91 -14.14
N ASN A 40 7.29 -12.58 -14.19
CA ASN A 40 8.50 -11.78 -14.00
C ASN A 40 9.17 -12.09 -12.65
N GLU A 41 10.50 -12.23 -12.64
CA GLU A 41 11.28 -12.59 -11.45
C GLU A 41 11.16 -11.55 -10.32
N SER A 42 11.11 -10.25 -10.64
CA SER A 42 10.93 -9.17 -9.68
C SER A 42 9.58 -9.27 -8.96
N LEU A 43 8.52 -9.65 -9.66
CA LEU A 43 7.22 -9.94 -9.06
C LEU A 43 7.27 -11.23 -8.23
N ASN A 44 7.94 -12.27 -8.72
CA ASN A 44 7.99 -13.54 -8.02
C ASN A 44 8.81 -13.50 -6.71
N ALA A 45 9.66 -12.49 -6.55
CA ALA A 45 10.42 -12.25 -5.33
C ALA A 45 9.51 -11.96 -4.12
N PHE A 46 8.32 -11.38 -4.34
CA PHE A 46 7.40 -11.06 -3.26
C PHE A 46 6.81 -12.32 -2.61
N PRO A 47 6.66 -12.35 -1.27
CA PRO A 47 6.07 -13.48 -0.57
C PRO A 47 4.55 -13.56 -0.81
N TYR A 48 3.98 -14.71 -0.50
CA TYR A 48 2.54 -14.81 -0.27
C TYR A 48 2.24 -14.32 1.15
N VAL A 49 1.28 -13.42 1.31
CA VAL A 49 1.05 -12.70 2.59
C VAL A 49 -0.23 -13.11 3.30
N ASN A 50 -1.24 -13.64 2.59
CA ASN A 50 -2.65 -13.80 3.03
C ASN A 50 -2.94 -13.75 4.54
N GLY A 51 -3.82 -12.81 4.89
CA GLY A 51 -4.63 -12.77 6.11
C GLY A 51 -5.86 -11.90 5.88
N LYS A 52 -6.64 -12.18 4.82
CA LYS A 52 -7.76 -11.38 4.27
C LYS A 52 -7.43 -10.03 3.62
N LEU A 53 -6.29 -9.42 3.92
CA LEU A 53 -5.95 -8.06 3.45
C LEU A 53 -5.97 -7.88 1.92
N PHE A 54 -5.59 -8.90 1.16
CA PHE A 54 -5.53 -8.86 -0.32
C PHE A 54 -6.58 -9.78 -0.98
N GLU A 55 -7.58 -10.23 -0.23
CA GLU A 55 -8.57 -11.19 -0.76
C GLU A 55 -9.56 -10.55 -1.75
N GLU A 56 -9.84 -9.26 -1.56
CA GLU A 56 -10.77 -8.50 -2.39
C GLU A 56 -10.05 -7.87 -3.58
N HIS A 57 -10.65 -8.01 -4.76
CA HIS A 57 -10.23 -7.28 -5.94
C HIS A 57 -10.87 -5.88 -5.93
N LEU A 58 -10.04 -4.85 -5.83
CA LEU A 58 -10.48 -3.46 -5.82
C LEU A 58 -10.46 -2.87 -7.24
N PRO A 59 -11.35 -1.92 -7.55
CA PRO A 59 -11.27 -1.16 -8.80
C PRO A 59 -9.92 -0.48 -8.96
N THR A 60 -9.37 -0.50 -10.17
CA THR A 60 -8.10 0.16 -10.50
C THR A 60 -8.22 1.66 -10.28
N ALA A 61 -7.27 2.23 -9.53
CA ALA A 61 -7.13 3.68 -9.35
C ALA A 61 -6.43 4.33 -10.57
N ALA A 62 -6.27 5.65 -10.53
CA ALA A 62 -5.39 6.37 -11.44
C ALA A 62 -4.42 7.23 -10.62
N PHE A 63 -3.18 7.33 -11.10
CA PHE A 63 -2.14 8.13 -10.48
C PHE A 63 -1.59 9.13 -11.48
N ASP A 64 -1.03 10.21 -10.95
CA ASP A 64 -0.15 11.11 -11.66
C ASP A 64 1.27 11.03 -11.08
N GLY A 65 2.21 11.74 -11.70
CA GLY A 65 3.61 11.75 -11.28
C GLY A 65 3.81 12.30 -9.87
N GLN A 66 2.95 13.21 -9.40
CA GLN A 66 3.02 13.73 -8.03
C GLN A 66 2.61 12.65 -7.02
N MET A 67 1.52 11.92 -7.29
CA MET A 67 1.09 10.81 -6.44
C MET A 67 2.12 9.68 -6.43
N ARG A 68 2.71 9.33 -7.58
CA ARG A 68 3.83 8.38 -7.66
C ARG A 68 4.99 8.84 -6.78
N LYS A 69 5.40 10.11 -6.91
CA LYS A 69 6.49 10.67 -6.11
C LYS A 69 6.22 10.55 -4.61
N ILE A 70 5.01 10.90 -4.16
CA ILE A 70 4.62 10.79 -2.75
C ILE A 70 4.73 9.33 -2.27
N LEU A 71 4.26 8.37 -3.06
CA LEU A 71 4.37 6.95 -2.73
C LEU A 71 5.83 6.50 -2.61
N MET A 72 6.69 6.92 -3.56
CA MET A 72 8.12 6.61 -3.55
C MET A 72 8.82 7.23 -2.33
N ASP A 73 8.52 8.49 -2.01
CA ASP A 73 9.07 9.18 -0.83
C ASP A 73 8.63 8.47 0.47
N CYS A 74 7.39 8.00 0.56
CA CYS A 74 6.90 7.19 1.69
C CYS A 74 7.65 5.86 1.82
N CYS A 75 8.04 5.23 0.72
CA CYS A 75 8.78 3.96 0.74
C CYS A 75 10.20 4.10 1.32
N LEU A 76 10.77 5.31 1.34
CA LEU A 76 12.09 5.59 1.93
C LEU A 76 12.06 5.75 3.46
N LEU A 77 10.88 5.83 4.06
CA LEU A 77 10.71 5.91 5.51
C LEU A 77 10.89 4.52 6.16
N ASP A 78 11.46 4.48 7.36
CA ASP A 78 11.57 3.27 8.17
C ASP A 78 10.24 2.95 8.87
N TRP A 79 9.39 2.16 8.20
CA TRP A 79 8.12 1.68 8.73
C TRP A 79 8.26 0.58 9.79
N GLY A 80 9.48 0.07 10.05
CA GLY A 80 9.72 -0.97 11.05
C GLY A 80 9.44 -0.51 12.49
N LYS A 81 9.38 0.80 12.72
CA LYS A 81 9.09 1.43 14.02
C LYS A 81 7.71 2.11 14.07
N ILE A 82 6.77 1.69 13.21
CA ILE A 82 5.43 2.26 13.22
C ILE A 82 4.79 2.10 14.60
N SER A 83 4.30 3.21 15.16
CA SER A 83 3.65 3.24 16.47
C SER A 83 2.14 3.48 16.33
N PRO A 84 1.34 3.10 17.34
CA PRO A 84 -0.10 3.38 17.33
C PRO A 84 -0.48 4.86 17.13
N ALA A 85 0.39 5.80 17.52
CA ALA A 85 0.19 7.22 17.26
C ALA A 85 0.12 7.55 15.75
N ILE A 86 0.90 6.86 14.91
CA ILE A 86 0.87 7.03 13.45
C ILE A 86 -0.50 6.61 12.90
N PHE A 87 -1.00 5.44 13.31
CA PHE A 87 -2.35 4.98 12.93
C PHE A 87 -3.44 5.95 13.41
N GLY A 88 -3.33 6.44 14.65
CA GLY A 88 -4.24 7.42 15.22
C GLY A 88 -4.28 8.72 14.41
N SER A 89 -3.09 9.26 14.06
CA SER A 89 -2.99 10.47 13.24
C SER A 89 -3.55 10.28 11.82
N LEU A 90 -3.28 9.14 11.19
CA LEU A 90 -3.77 8.82 9.85
C LEU A 90 -5.29 8.73 9.84
N PHE A 91 -5.87 8.00 10.79
CA PHE A 91 -7.33 7.86 10.90
C PHE A 91 -7.99 9.22 11.13
N GLN A 92 -7.40 10.05 11.98
CA GLN A 92 -7.91 11.40 12.24
C GLN A 92 -7.78 12.34 11.05
N SER A 93 -6.73 12.21 10.22
CA SER A 93 -6.52 13.10 9.08
C SER A 93 -7.44 12.82 7.89
N VAL A 94 -7.93 11.58 7.76
CA VAL A 94 -8.82 11.19 6.64
C VAL A 94 -10.31 11.36 6.94
N MET A 95 -10.68 11.62 8.20
CA MET A 95 -12.08 11.84 8.58
C MET A 95 -12.50 13.31 8.44
N ASP A 96 -13.70 13.54 7.91
CA ASP A 96 -14.36 14.84 7.97
C ASP A 96 -14.52 15.32 9.43
N ALA A 97 -14.32 16.62 9.67
CA ALA A 97 -14.32 17.18 11.01
C ALA A 97 -15.65 16.99 11.77
N LYS A 98 -16.80 16.98 11.06
CA LYS A 98 -18.12 16.68 11.66
C LYS A 98 -18.27 15.19 11.94
N ALA A 99 -17.82 14.32 11.03
CA ALA A 99 -17.85 12.88 11.22
C ALA A 99 -17.01 12.45 12.43
N ARG A 100 -15.81 13.03 12.58
CA ARG A 100 -14.90 12.79 13.72
C ARG A 100 -15.53 13.14 15.07
N ARG A 101 -16.22 14.29 15.15
CA ARG A 101 -16.90 14.74 16.37
C ARG A 101 -18.11 13.86 16.72
N ASN A 102 -18.86 13.43 15.72
CA ASN A 102 -20.06 12.61 15.95
C ASN A 102 -19.74 11.16 16.32
N LEU A 103 -18.65 10.59 15.80
CA LEU A 103 -18.26 9.20 16.04
C LEU A 103 -17.39 9.00 17.29
N GLY A 104 -17.01 10.09 17.98
CA GLY A 104 -16.09 10.00 19.13
C GLY A 104 -14.71 9.44 18.74
N ALA A 105 -14.32 9.61 17.48
CA ALA A 105 -13.15 8.99 16.88
C ALA A 105 -11.85 9.72 17.27
N HIS A 106 -11.58 9.74 18.56
CA HIS A 106 -10.34 10.24 19.16
C HIS A 106 -9.42 9.06 19.45
N TYR A 107 -8.19 9.12 18.95
CA TYR A 107 -7.17 8.15 19.33
C TYR A 107 -6.81 8.34 20.81
N THR A 108 -6.82 7.25 21.59
CA THR A 108 -6.38 7.20 22.99
C THR A 108 -4.91 6.81 23.03
N SER A 109 -4.06 7.64 23.63
CA SER A 109 -2.61 7.41 23.71
C SER A 109 -2.27 6.17 24.54
N GLU A 110 -1.14 5.52 24.25
CA GLU A 110 -0.65 4.33 24.98
C GLU A 110 -0.40 4.53 26.49
N LYS A 111 -0.34 5.77 26.99
CA LYS A 111 -0.18 6.04 28.42
C LYS A 111 -1.52 5.92 29.15
N ASN A 112 -1.67 4.83 29.92
CA ASN A 112 -2.41 4.83 31.19
C ASN A 112 -1.40 4.70 32.32
#